data_AF-A0A7G9BNQ4-F1
#
_entry.id   AF-A0A7G9BNQ4-F1
#
_cell.length_a   1.000
_cell.length_b   1.000
_cell.length_c   1.000
_cell.angle_alpha   90.00
_cell.angle_beta   90.00
_cell.angle_gamma   90.00
#
_symmetry.space_group_name_H-M   'P 1'
#
loop_
_entity.id
_entity.type
_entity.pdbx_description
1 polymer ?
#
loop_
_entity_poly.entity_id
_entity_poly.type
_entity_poly.pdbx_seq_one_letter_code
_entity_poly.pdbx_strand_id
1 'polypeptide(L)'
;MKHAWPYGVLIGILSGIWIFFIQKTGVHNREIIPSRGILGISWMEYLSVLIPFVGLYLGIRKYKKTLTNGELSFFRAFVQGFMILLVGGVLAGLATAILLQYEQQPYMEEYIGRFGGALLAGILLNFAVSLWFMNRPKNL
;
A
#
# COMPACT_ATOMS: atom_id res chain seq x y z
N MET A 1 -20.39 7.91 11.80
CA MET A 1 -19.89 7.65 10.43
C MET A 1 -18.72 6.67 10.54
N LYS A 2 -18.83 5.43 10.04
CA LYS A 2 -17.75 4.43 10.14
C LYS A 2 -16.84 4.59 8.92
N HIS A 3 -15.73 5.29 9.10
CA HIS A 3 -14.76 5.57 8.04
C HIS A 3 -13.85 4.37 7.77
N ALA A 4 -13.33 4.26 6.54
CA ALA A 4 -12.45 3.16 6.15
C ALA A 4 -10.97 3.37 6.56
N TRP A 5 -10.62 4.58 7.02
CA TRP A 5 -9.25 4.98 7.39
C TRP A 5 -8.53 4.06 8.40
N PRO A 6 -9.18 3.33 9.33
CA PRO A 6 -8.45 2.44 10.24
C PRO A 6 -7.69 1.32 9.51
N TYR A 7 -8.13 0.95 8.30
CA TYR A 7 -7.37 0.00 7.47
C TYR A 7 -6.10 0.62 6.88
N GLY A 8 -6.04 1.94 6.75
CA GLY A 8 -4.79 2.64 6.44
C GLY A 8 -3.77 2.48 7.55
N VAL A 9 -4.19 2.55 8.83
CA VAL A 9 -3.30 2.28 9.97
C VAL A 9 -2.77 0.85 9.92
N LEU A 10 -3.64 -0.12 9.62
CA LEU A 10 -3.23 -1.52 9.45
C LEU A 10 -2.18 -1.68 8.34
N ILE A 11 -2.40 -1.06 7.18
CA ILE A 11 -1.40 -1.05 6.09
C ILE A 11 -0.09 -0.45 6.57
N GLY A 12 -0.13 0.72 7.21
CA GLY A 12 1.08 1.41 7.69
C GLY A 12 1.92 0.56 8.64
N ILE A 13 1.28 -0.07 9.63
CA ILE A 13 1.97 -0.95 10.60
C ILE A 13 2.57 -2.17 9.89
N LEU A 14 1.78 -2.87 9.06
CA LEU A 14 2.25 -4.06 8.35
C LEU A 14 3.38 -3.73 7.38
N SER A 15 3.26 -2.61 6.65
CA SER A 15 4.32 -2.11 5.76
C SER A 15 5.58 -1.76 6.54
N GLY A 16 5.49 -1.07 7.68
CA GLY A 16 6.64 -0.76 8.52
C GLY A 16 7.37 -2.00 9.03
N ILE A 17 6.62 -3.00 9.52
CA ILE A 17 7.20 -4.29 9.94
C ILE A 17 7.87 -5.01 8.75
N TRP A 18 7.23 -5.00 7.58
CA TRP A 18 7.76 -5.64 6.38
C TRP A 18 9.05 -4.98 5.88
N ILE A 19 9.10 -3.65 5.89
CA ILE A 19 10.30 -2.88 5.54
C ILE A 19 11.46 -3.25 6.47
N PHE A 20 11.22 -3.29 7.79
CA PHE A 20 12.23 -3.71 8.76
C PHE A 20 12.71 -5.15 8.51
N PHE A 21 11.79 -6.05 8.15
CA PHE A 21 12.12 -7.44 7.82
C PHE A 21 13.01 -7.55 6.58
N ILE A 22 12.67 -6.87 5.47
CA ILE A 22 13.48 -6.84 4.24
C ILE A 22 14.90 -6.31 4.52
N GLN A 23 14.99 -5.26 5.34
CA GLN A 23 16.27 -4.65 5.68
C GLN A 23 17.16 -5.62 6.45
N LYS A 24 16.59 -6.30 7.46
CA LYS A 24 17.32 -7.25 8.31
C LYS A 24 17.73 -8.53 7.59
N THR A 25 16.98 -8.97 6.59
CA THR A 25 17.34 -10.16 5.78
C THR A 25 18.47 -9.87 4.77
N GLY A 26 19.00 -8.65 4.73
CA GLY A 26 20.16 -8.31 3.90
C GLY A 26 19.86 -8.32 2.40
N VAL A 27 18.60 -8.20 2.00
CA VAL A 27 18.18 -8.11 0.59
C VAL A 27 18.83 -6.90 -0.12
N HIS A 28 19.28 -5.90 0.64
CA HIS A 28 20.03 -4.73 0.16
C HIS A 28 21.56 -4.92 0.10
N ASN A 29 22.10 -6.09 0.48
CA ASN A 29 23.53 -6.38 0.32
C ASN A 29 23.85 -6.58 -1.17
N ARG A 30 24.38 -5.52 -1.79
CA ARG A 30 24.72 -5.45 -3.22
C ARG A 30 25.74 -6.49 -3.69
N GLU A 31 26.45 -7.16 -2.79
CA GLU A 31 27.61 -8.01 -3.14
C GLU A 31 27.31 -9.50 -3.31
N ILE A 32 26.13 -10.02 -2.90
CA ILE A 32 25.95 -11.48 -2.77
C ILE A 32 24.79 -12.04 -3.62
N ILE A 33 23.86 -11.22 -4.12
CA ILE A 33 22.65 -11.73 -4.80
C ILE A 33 22.63 -11.29 -6.27
N PRO A 34 22.89 -12.21 -7.23
CA PRO A 34 22.82 -11.91 -8.67
C PRO A 34 21.38 -11.72 -9.19
N SER A 35 20.38 -11.96 -8.34
CA SER A 35 18.96 -11.95 -8.69
C SER A 35 18.28 -10.61 -8.38
N ARG A 36 18.77 -9.51 -8.97
CA ARG A 36 17.95 -8.31 -9.10
C ARG A 36 16.84 -8.61 -10.11
N GLY A 37 15.58 -8.46 -9.71
CA GLY A 37 14.44 -8.67 -10.61
C GLY A 37 14.45 -7.69 -11.80
N ILE A 38 13.41 -7.75 -12.63
CA ILE A 38 13.29 -7.02 -13.91
C ILE A 38 13.59 -5.50 -13.80
N LEU A 39 13.43 -4.89 -12.62
CA LEU A 39 13.65 -3.46 -12.35
C LEU A 39 14.71 -3.16 -11.28
N GLY A 40 15.58 -4.10 -10.91
CA GLY A 40 16.48 -3.89 -9.77
C GLY A 40 15.82 -4.11 -8.40
N ILE A 41 14.55 -4.51 -8.40
CA ILE A 41 13.69 -4.71 -7.22
C ILE A 41 13.73 -6.19 -6.82
N SER A 42 13.85 -6.46 -5.52
CA SER A 42 13.78 -7.84 -4.99
C SER A 42 12.36 -8.41 -5.11
N TRP A 43 12.23 -9.72 -5.34
CA TRP A 43 10.93 -10.42 -5.31
C TRP A 43 10.14 -10.17 -4.02
N MET A 44 10.84 -9.95 -2.90
CA MET A 44 10.22 -9.63 -1.60
C MET A 44 9.57 -8.24 -1.59
N GLU A 45 10.10 -7.29 -2.36
CA GLU A 45 9.51 -5.96 -2.51
C GLU A 45 8.27 -5.99 -3.42
N TYR A 46 8.26 -6.86 -4.44
CA TYR A 46 7.05 -7.09 -5.24
C TYR A 46 5.91 -7.67 -4.39
N LEU A 47 6.22 -8.55 -3.42
CA LEU A 47 5.22 -9.08 -2.49
C LEU A 47 4.64 -8.01 -1.55
N SER A 48 5.35 -6.89 -1.33
CA SER A 48 4.84 -5.79 -0.51
C SER A 48 3.55 -5.19 -1.06
N VAL A 49 3.27 -5.33 -2.35
CA VAL A 49 2.01 -4.90 -3.01
C VAL A 49 0.78 -5.62 -2.44
N LEU A 50 0.95 -6.82 -1.87
CA LEU A 50 -0.15 -7.55 -1.24
C LEU A 50 -0.68 -6.83 0.01
N ILE A 51 0.17 -6.11 0.74
CA ILE A 51 -0.22 -5.39 1.96
C ILE A 51 -1.28 -4.31 1.65
N PRO A 52 -1.03 -3.33 0.75
CA PRO A 52 -2.04 -2.35 0.40
C PRO A 52 -3.25 -2.99 -0.31
N PHE A 53 -3.06 -4.03 -1.11
CA PHE A 53 -4.19 -4.74 -1.74
C PHE A 53 -5.16 -5.31 -0.70
N VAL A 54 -4.65 -6.08 0.27
CA VAL A 54 -5.48 -6.69 1.33
C VAL A 54 -6.13 -5.60 2.19
N GLY A 55 -5.38 -4.57 2.57
CA GLY A 55 -5.91 -3.46 3.37
C GLY A 55 -7.03 -2.69 2.65
N LEU A 56 -6.83 -2.37 1.36
CA LEU A 56 -7.86 -1.75 0.52
C LEU A 56 -9.09 -2.64 0.38
N TYR A 57 -8.90 -3.92 0.05
CA TYR A 57 -9.98 -4.87 -0.13
C TYR A 57 -10.84 -5.00 1.13
N LEU A 58 -10.21 -5.23 2.29
CA LEU A 58 -10.92 -5.36 3.56
C LEU A 58 -11.57 -4.05 3.99
N GLY A 59 -10.89 -2.92 3.77
CA GLY A 59 -11.38 -1.60 4.14
C GLY A 59 -12.61 -1.18 3.35
N ILE A 60 -12.56 -1.30 2.02
CA ILE A 60 -13.69 -0.99 1.14
C ILE A 60 -14.83 -1.99 1.38
N ARG A 61 -14.54 -3.28 1.58
CA ARG A 61 -15.56 -4.30 1.91
C ARG A 61 -16.29 -3.98 3.21
N LYS A 62 -15.56 -3.60 4.28
CA LYS A 62 -16.19 -3.23 5.55
C LYS A 62 -16.97 -1.93 5.42
N TYR A 63 -16.42 -0.93 4.72
CA TYR A 63 -17.13 0.31 4.44
C TYR A 63 -18.46 0.08 3.72
N LYS A 64 -18.49 -0.80 2.69
CA LYS A 64 -19.72 -1.14 1.97
C LYS A 64 -20.82 -1.68 2.90
N LYS A 65 -20.45 -2.52 3.88
CA LYS A 65 -21.40 -3.06 4.87
C LYS A 65 -21.98 -1.99 5.81
N THR A 66 -21.42 -0.79 5.86
CA THR A 66 -21.93 0.32 6.69
C THR A 66 -22.94 1.20 5.97
N LEU A 67 -23.13 1.01 4.67
CA LEU A 67 -24.07 1.78 3.86
C LEU A 67 -25.47 1.19 3.99
N THR A 68 -26.46 2.03 4.29
CA THR A 68 -27.85 1.64 4.59
C THR A 68 -28.48 0.79 3.48
N ASN A 69 -28.14 1.07 2.21
CA ASN A 69 -28.68 0.35 1.05
C ASN A 69 -27.65 -0.58 0.39
N GLY A 70 -26.43 -0.69 0.94
CA GLY A 70 -25.32 -1.42 0.33
C GLY A 70 -24.87 -0.88 -1.04
N GLU A 71 -25.39 0.27 -1.46
CA GLU A 71 -25.07 0.90 -2.74
C GLU A 71 -23.76 1.68 -2.62
N LEU A 72 -22.73 1.17 -3.30
CA LEU A 72 -21.42 1.79 -3.36
C LEU A 72 -21.12 2.19 -4.81
N SER A 73 -21.01 3.50 -5.07
CA SER A 73 -20.54 4.00 -6.35
C SER A 73 -19.03 3.88 -6.47
N PHE A 74 -18.52 3.80 -7.71
CA PHE A 74 -17.08 3.79 -7.99
C PHE A 74 -16.34 4.93 -7.29
N PHE A 75 -16.80 6.17 -7.49
CA PHE A 75 -16.12 7.35 -6.94
C PHE A 75 -16.09 7.34 -5.41
N ARG A 76 -17.18 6.88 -4.77
CA ARG A 76 -17.23 6.76 -3.31
C ARG A 76 -16.25 5.68 -2.81
N ALA A 77 -16.17 4.53 -3.48
CA ALA A 77 -15.18 3.50 -3.17
C ALA A 77 -13.75 4.03 -3.35
N PHE A 78 -13.50 4.74 -4.45
CA PHE A 78 -12.20 5.29 -4.81
C PHE A 78 -11.71 6.32 -3.79
N VAL A 79 -12.57 7.25 -3.36
CA VAL A 79 -12.23 8.24 -2.34
C VAL A 79 -11.94 7.56 -1.00
N GLN A 80 -12.73 6.56 -0.59
CA GLN A 80 -12.47 5.85 0.66
C GLN A 80 -11.17 5.04 0.60
N GLY A 81 -10.88 4.38 -0.52
CA GLY A 81 -9.59 3.70 -0.71
C GLY A 81 -8.42 4.68 -0.77
N PHE A 82 -8.60 5.88 -1.33
CA PHE A 82 -7.57 6.92 -1.31
C PHE A 82 -7.26 7.39 0.12
N MET A 83 -8.28 7.55 0.98
CA MET A 83 -8.08 7.85 2.41
C MET A 83 -7.30 6.73 3.13
N ILE A 84 -7.58 5.46 2.82
CA ILE A 84 -6.82 4.31 3.33
C ILE A 84 -5.35 4.42 2.91
N LEU A 85 -5.09 4.68 1.62
CA LEU A 85 -3.74 4.80 1.08
C LEU A 85 -2.98 5.99 1.65
N LEU A 86 -3.63 7.13 1.85
CA LEU A 86 -2.97 8.30 2.45
C LEU A 86 -2.49 7.99 3.87
N VAL A 87 -3.36 7.43 4.71
CA VAL A 87 -2.98 7.08 6.09
C VAL A 87 -1.90 6.00 6.10
N GLY A 88 -2.05 4.94 5.30
CA GLY A 88 -1.07 3.86 5.24
C GLY A 88 0.28 4.30 4.66
N GLY A 89 0.26 5.11 3.60
CA GLY A 89 1.44 5.64 2.94
C GLY A 89 2.24 6.59 3.82
N VAL A 90 1.57 7.50 4.56
CA VAL A 90 2.23 8.37 5.52
C VAL A 90 2.91 7.56 6.62
N LEU A 91 2.22 6.58 7.21
CA LEU A 91 2.77 5.75 8.28
C LEU A 91 3.94 4.88 7.79
N ALA A 92 3.81 4.28 6.60
CA ALA A 92 4.90 3.51 5.98
C ALA A 92 6.10 4.42 5.67
N GLY A 93 5.86 5.63 5.15
CA GLY A 93 6.90 6.63 4.90
C GLY A 93 7.65 7.05 6.16
N LEU A 94 6.93 7.28 7.26
CA LEU A 94 7.52 7.56 8.57
C LEU A 94 8.37 6.38 9.06
N ALA A 95 7.88 5.15 8.95
CA ALA A 95 8.64 3.96 9.33
C ALA A 95 9.95 3.83 8.53
N THR A 96 9.91 4.07 7.21
CA THR A 96 11.11 4.10 6.38
C THR A 96 12.05 5.24 6.79
N ALA A 97 11.54 6.44 7.05
CA ALA A 97 12.37 7.58 7.45
C ALA A 97 13.11 7.31 8.77
N ILE A 98 12.42 6.72 9.75
CA ILE A 98 13.03 6.31 11.03
C ILE A 98 14.12 5.25 10.79
N LEU A 99 13.86 4.26 9.96
CA LEU A 99 14.81 3.20 9.63
C LEU A 99 16.07 3.75 8.94
N LEU A 100 15.90 4.62 7.94
CA LEU A 100 17.00 5.26 7.22
C LEU A 100 17.89 6.08 8.15
N GLN A 101 17.27 6.83 9.07
CA GLN A 101 17.98 7.61 10.07
C GLN A 101 18.74 6.69 11.05
N TYR A 102 18.13 5.60 11.49
CA TYR A 102 18.72 4.65 12.43
C TYR A 102 19.94 3.94 11.84
N GLU A 103 19.87 3.53 10.56
CA GLU A 103 20.95 2.80 9.88
C GLU A 103 21.99 3.69 9.21
N GLN A 104 21.85 5.02 9.27
CA GLN A 104 22.77 5.99 8.66
C GLN A 104 23.00 5.75 7.16
N GLN A 105 21.96 5.31 6.44
CA GLN A 105 22.07 4.92 5.03
C GLN A 105 22.18 6.16 4.12
N PRO A 106 23.21 6.27 3.26
CA PRO A 106 23.42 7.47 2.42
C PRO A 106 22.56 7.50 1.14
N TYR A 107 21.80 6.44 0.82
CA TYR A 107 21.20 6.24 -0.50
C TYR A 107 19.75 6.75 -0.65
N MET A 108 19.48 8.01 -0.34
CA MET A 108 18.12 8.58 -0.42
C MET A 108 17.47 8.49 -1.82
N GLU A 109 18.23 8.60 -2.90
CA GLU A 109 17.70 8.59 -4.27
C GLU A 109 17.00 7.27 -4.63
N GLU A 110 17.55 6.14 -4.19
CA GLU A 110 17.00 4.81 -4.49
C GLU A 110 15.64 4.59 -3.78
N TYR A 111 15.46 5.19 -2.60
CA TYR A 111 14.18 5.13 -1.86
C TYR A 111 13.11 6.01 -2.49
N ILE A 112 13.46 7.19 -3.03
CA ILE A 112 12.49 8.09 -3.69
C ILE A 112 11.82 7.39 -4.88
N GLY A 113 12.60 6.69 -5.72
CA GLY A 113 12.05 5.92 -6.85
C GLY A 113 11.08 4.82 -6.39
N ARG A 114 11.41 4.11 -5.31
CA ARG A 114 10.57 3.06 -4.72
C ARG A 114 9.28 3.63 -4.13
N PHE A 115 9.34 4.78 -3.46
CA PHE A 115 8.16 5.49 -2.97
C PHE A 115 7.23 5.90 -4.11
N GLY A 116 7.77 6.47 -5.19
CA GLY A 116 7.00 6.81 -6.38
C GLY A 116 6.31 5.60 -7.00
N GLY A 117 7.04 4.48 -7.15
CA GLY A 117 6.49 3.22 -7.64
C GLY A 117 5.38 2.66 -6.75
N ALA A 118 5.56 2.68 -5.43
CA ALA A 118 4.56 2.22 -4.47
C ALA A 118 3.29 3.08 -4.49
N LEU A 119 3.40 4.40 -4.63
CA LEU A 119 2.26 5.31 -4.78
C LEU A 119 1.46 4.99 -6.04
N LEU A 120 2.12 4.85 -7.18
CA LEU A 120 1.47 4.50 -8.45
C LEU A 120 0.77 3.13 -8.35
N ALA A 121 1.44 2.12 -7.80
CA ALA A 121 0.85 0.81 -7.59
C ALA A 121 -0.38 0.88 -6.67
N GLY A 122 -0.30 1.65 -5.58
CA GLY A 122 -1.41 1.90 -4.67
C GLY A 122 -2.62 2.51 -5.38
N ILE A 123 -2.41 3.54 -6.21
CA ILE A 123 -3.50 4.19 -6.97
C ILE A 123 -4.17 3.19 -7.93
N LEU A 124 -3.38 2.39 -8.66
CA LEU A 124 -3.90 1.37 -9.57
C LEU A 124 -4.68 0.28 -8.81
N LEU A 125 -4.19 -0.16 -7.66
CA LEU A 125 -4.90 -1.10 -6.81
C LEU A 125 -6.21 -0.51 -6.28
N ASN A 126 -6.21 0.75 -5.86
CA ASN A 126 -7.43 1.42 -5.42
C ASN A 126 -8.46 1.50 -6.54
N PHE A 127 -8.02 1.82 -7.76
CA PHE A 127 -8.88 1.81 -8.93
C PHE A 127 -9.51 0.43 -9.15
N ALA A 128 -8.70 -0.64 -9.15
CA ALA A 128 -9.15 -2.01 -9.33
C ALA A 128 -10.14 -2.47 -8.23
N VAL A 129 -9.82 -2.21 -6.96
CA VAL A 129 -10.68 -2.59 -5.82
C VAL A 129 -11.98 -1.77 -5.83
N SER A 130 -11.93 -0.50 -6.25
CA SER A 130 -13.12 0.33 -6.39
C SER A 130 -14.07 -0.19 -7.46
N LEU A 131 -13.54 -0.61 -8.61
CA LEU A 131 -14.33 -1.30 -9.65
C LEU A 131 -14.88 -2.64 -9.16
N TRP A 132 -14.12 -3.37 -8.34
CA TRP A 132 -14.57 -4.65 -7.79
C TRP A 132 -15.83 -4.49 -6.93
N PHE A 133 -15.84 -3.48 -6.06
CA PHE A 133 -16.90 -3.32 -5.06
C PHE A 133 -18.06 -2.42 -5.49
N MET A 134 -17.92 -1.67 -6.60
CA MET A 134 -19.00 -0.84 -7.08
C MET A 134 -20.23 -1.68 -7.44
N ASN A 135 -21.41 -1.13 -7.21
CA ASN A 135 -22.64 -1.73 -7.70
C ASN A 135 -22.74 -1.47 -9.21
N ARG A 136 -23.20 -2.47 -9.98
CA ARG A 136 -23.49 -2.28 -11.41
C ARG A 136 -24.61 -1.24 -11.56
N PRO A 137 -24.51 -0.29 -12.49
CA PRO A 137 -25.63 0.58 -12.81
C PRO A 137 -26.80 -0.30 -13.27
N LYS A 138 -27.99 -0.13 -12.67
CA LYS A 138 -29.17 -0.94 -12.99
C LYS A 138 -29.77 -0.62 -14.37
N ASN A 139 -29.36 0.50 -14.99
CA ASN A 139 -29.95 1.02 -16.24
C ASN A 139 -28.84 1.49 -17.22
N LEU A 140 -28.13 0.56 -17.84
CA LEU A 140 -27.36 0.81 -19.06
C LEU A 140 -27.84 -0.15 -20.15
#